data_AF-A0A183V5X4-F1
#
_entry.id   AF-A0A183V5X4-F1
#
_cell.length_a   1.000
_cell.length_b   1.000
_cell.length_c   1.000
_cell.angle_alpha   90.00
_cell.angle_beta   90.00
_cell.angle_gamma   90.00
#
_symmetry.space_group_name_H-M   'P 1'
#
loop_
_entity.id
_entity.type
_entity.pdbx_description
1 polymer ?
#
loop_
_entity_poly.entity_id
_entity_poly.type
_entity_poly.pdbx_seq_one_letter_code
_entity_poly.pdbx_strand_id
1 'polypeptide(L)'
;MTQLSIEEAEHEFVRLLDRIEPRKVATFLDWIADSFVVVNGENHGKKSERTEVCSDLPVWRSCEVAQADALLRRIALEMRNELPVTAVLDSETKYWPTSGLDSDCNPQTTVHVDSFLYEEDDVDDLVDEGLLSRNYCTKCGSKEVKPLTFISHSLGVDQASSCFLVSTCQRNVT
;
A
#
# COMPACT_ATOMS: atom_id res chain seq x y z
N MET A 1 -7.00 33.13 -6.84
CA MET A 1 -8.04 32.14 -7.17
C MET A 1 -8.84 31.91 -5.90
N THR A 2 -10.16 32.01 -5.96
CA THR A 2 -11.04 31.69 -4.82
C THR A 2 -11.07 30.17 -4.67
N GLN A 3 -10.70 29.69 -3.48
CA GLN A 3 -10.79 28.28 -3.15
C GLN A 3 -12.28 27.93 -3.01
N LEU A 4 -12.74 26.96 -3.78
CA LEU A 4 -14.12 26.46 -3.72
C LEU A 4 -14.24 25.46 -2.58
N SER A 5 -15.40 25.39 -1.94
CA SER A 5 -15.72 24.27 -1.05
C SER A 5 -15.91 22.98 -1.87
N ILE A 6 -15.88 21.83 -1.18
CA ILE A 6 -16.08 20.53 -1.84
C ILE A 6 -17.46 20.48 -2.48
N GLU A 7 -18.48 20.95 -1.77
CA GLU A 7 -19.87 20.97 -2.24
C GLU A 7 -20.05 21.87 -3.46
N GLU A 8 -19.36 23.02 -3.50
CA GLU A 8 -19.36 23.93 -4.64
C GLU A 8 -18.65 23.32 -5.85
N ALA A 9 -17.53 22.63 -5.62
CA ALA A 9 -16.78 21.95 -6.67
C ALA A 9 -17.56 20.78 -7.27
N GLU A 10 -18.22 19.96 -6.45
CA GLU A 10 -19.09 18.86 -6.89
C GLU A 10 -20.24 19.39 -7.76
N HIS A 11 -20.88 20.46 -7.34
CA HIS A 11 -22.00 21.04 -8.07
C HIS A 11 -21.56 21.63 -9.42
N GLU A 12 -20.42 22.30 -9.49
CA GLU A 12 -19.86 22.78 -10.76
C GLU A 12 -19.41 21.62 -11.67
N PHE A 13 -18.93 20.52 -11.10
CA PHE A 13 -18.57 19.33 -11.85
C PHE A 13 -19.80 18.67 -12.49
N VAL A 14 -20.91 18.54 -11.75
CA VAL A 14 -22.17 18.02 -12.29
C VAL A 14 -22.70 18.92 -13.41
N ARG A 15 -22.65 20.25 -13.23
CA ARG A 15 -23.02 21.21 -14.28
C ARG A 15 -22.18 21.06 -15.54
N LEU A 16 -20.90 20.70 -15.40
CA LEU A 16 -20.03 20.42 -16.54
C LEU A 16 -20.46 19.14 -17.26
N LEU A 17 -20.78 18.07 -16.52
CA LEU A 17 -21.24 16.81 -17.09
C LEU A 17 -22.55 16.96 -17.88
N ASP A 18 -23.49 17.77 -17.39
CA ASP A 18 -24.76 18.06 -18.08
C ASP A 18 -24.58 18.76 -19.43
N ARG A 19 -23.43 19.41 -19.65
CA ARG A 19 -23.09 20.09 -20.91
C ARG A 19 -22.38 19.19 -21.90
N ILE A 20 -22.00 17.98 -21.48
CA ILE A 20 -21.38 16.99 -22.33
C ILE A 20 -22.48 16.16 -22.98
N GLU A 21 -22.30 15.82 -24.25
CA GLU A 21 -23.21 14.91 -24.94
C GLU A 21 -23.29 13.58 -24.18
N PRO A 22 -24.49 13.04 -23.84
CA PRO A 22 -24.64 11.88 -22.95
C PRO A 22 -23.81 10.65 -23.36
N ARG A 23 -23.60 10.47 -24.67
CA ARG A 23 -22.81 9.36 -25.23
C ARG A 23 -21.29 9.51 -25.05
N LYS A 24 -20.81 10.72 -24.75
CA LYS A 24 -19.39 11.07 -24.57
C LYS A 24 -19.00 11.24 -23.11
N VAL A 25 -19.97 11.20 -22.19
CA VAL A 25 -19.72 11.31 -20.75
C VAL A 25 -18.76 10.22 -20.28
N ALA A 26 -18.96 8.96 -20.72
CA ALA A 26 -18.06 7.85 -20.36
C ALA A 26 -16.61 8.13 -20.80
N THR A 27 -16.40 8.53 -22.06
CA THR A 27 -15.05 8.87 -22.57
C THR A 27 -14.41 10.04 -21.83
N PHE A 28 -15.22 11.01 -21.39
CA PHE A 28 -14.72 12.12 -20.59
C PHE A 28 -14.30 11.68 -19.18
N LEU A 29 -15.06 10.78 -18.55
CA LEU A 29 -14.71 10.21 -17.25
C LEU A 29 -13.46 9.33 -17.34
N ASP A 30 -13.30 8.55 -18.41
CA ASP A 30 -12.07 7.80 -18.68
C ASP A 30 -10.86 8.73 -18.80
N TRP A 31 -11.00 9.83 -19.55
CA TRP A 31 -9.95 10.84 -19.65
C TRP A 31 -9.62 11.51 -18.30
N ILE A 32 -10.62 11.75 -17.44
CA ILE A 32 -10.38 12.27 -16.09
C ILE A 32 -9.59 11.26 -15.26
N ALA A 33 -9.99 9.99 -15.29
CA ALA A 33 -9.30 8.92 -14.58
C ALA A 33 -7.83 8.81 -15.04
N ASP A 34 -7.58 8.92 -16.34
CA ASP A 34 -6.23 8.91 -16.92
C ASP A 34 -5.42 10.19 -16.60
N SER A 35 -6.08 11.35 -16.56
CA SER A 35 -5.41 12.65 -16.36
C SER A 35 -5.10 12.95 -14.90
N PHE A 36 -5.84 12.34 -13.98
CA PHE A 36 -5.73 12.57 -12.55
C PHE A 36 -5.36 11.30 -11.78
N VAL A 37 -4.73 10.31 -12.44
CA VAL A 37 -3.92 9.31 -11.72
C VAL A 37 -2.99 10.11 -10.83
N VAL A 38 -3.25 10.06 -9.53
CA VAL A 38 -2.52 10.83 -8.54
C VAL A 38 -1.07 10.41 -8.66
N VAL A 39 -0.25 11.33 -9.20
CA VAL A 39 1.19 11.30 -9.06
C VAL A 39 1.47 11.51 -7.57
N ASN A 40 1.39 10.44 -6.80
CA ASN A 40 2.17 10.32 -5.58
C ASN A 40 3.52 9.74 -6.02
N GLY A 41 4.55 10.57 -5.95
CA GLY A 41 5.94 10.13 -6.06
C GLY A 41 6.51 10.12 -7.47
N GLU A 42 7.50 10.97 -7.67
CA GLU A 42 8.34 11.03 -8.86
C GLU A 42 9.01 9.67 -9.12
N ASN A 43 8.90 9.14 -10.34
CA ASN A 43 10.09 8.56 -10.93
C ASN A 43 10.14 8.65 -12.45
N HIS A 44 11.19 9.33 -12.89
CA HIS A 44 11.62 9.48 -14.26
C HIS A 44 11.90 8.10 -14.89
N GLY A 45 11.22 7.82 -16.00
CA GLY A 45 11.77 7.07 -17.13
C GLY A 45 12.55 5.79 -16.81
N LYS A 46 11.87 4.74 -16.37
CA LYS A 46 12.21 3.38 -16.78
C LYS A 46 10.93 2.68 -17.20
N LYS A 47 10.90 2.23 -18.45
CA LYS A 47 9.96 1.19 -18.90
C LYS A 47 10.23 -0.04 -18.03
N SER A 48 9.52 -0.15 -16.92
CA SER A 48 9.49 -1.38 -16.15
C SER A 48 8.67 -2.35 -16.95
N GLU A 49 9.36 -3.33 -17.50
CA GLU A 49 8.82 -4.56 -18.08
C GLU A 49 8.10 -5.31 -16.96
N ARG A 50 6.93 -4.82 -16.55
CA ARG A 50 6.05 -5.48 -15.61
C ARG A 50 5.23 -6.45 -16.43
N THR A 51 5.62 -7.72 -16.34
CA THR A 51 4.91 -8.88 -16.86
C THR A 51 3.41 -8.66 -16.81
N GLU A 52 2.81 -8.62 -17.99
CA GLU A 52 1.39 -8.67 -18.23
C GLU A 52 0.84 -9.92 -17.53
N VAL A 53 0.17 -9.73 -16.40
CA VAL A 53 -0.64 -10.77 -15.79
C VAL A 53 -2.08 -10.27 -15.75
N CYS A 54 -2.91 -10.97 -16.53
CA CYS A 54 -4.37 -10.91 -16.62
C CYS A 54 -4.99 -9.77 -17.43
N SER A 55 -4.68 -9.72 -18.73
CA SER A 55 -5.45 -8.96 -19.74
C SER A 55 -6.82 -9.55 -20.10
N ASP A 56 -7.20 -10.70 -19.53
CA ASP A 56 -8.41 -11.44 -19.93
C ASP A 56 -9.60 -11.30 -18.96
N LEU A 57 -9.49 -10.45 -17.93
CA LEU A 57 -10.60 -10.20 -17.02
C LEU A 57 -11.52 -9.09 -17.58
N PRO A 58 -12.86 -9.30 -17.62
CA PRO A 58 -13.79 -8.27 -18.06
C PRO A 58 -13.60 -6.97 -17.28
N VAL A 59 -13.63 -5.83 -17.94
CA VAL A 59 -13.42 -4.48 -17.37
C VAL A 59 -14.23 -4.23 -16.08
N TRP A 60 -15.44 -4.80 -15.97
CA TRP A 60 -16.28 -4.78 -14.77
C TRP A 60 -15.60 -5.41 -13.54
N ARG A 61 -14.90 -6.54 -13.72
CA ARG A 61 -14.24 -7.29 -12.65
C ARG A 61 -12.96 -6.60 -12.20
N SER A 62 -12.31 -5.86 -13.10
CA SER A 62 -11.18 -4.97 -12.77
C SER A 62 -11.58 -3.83 -11.85
N CYS A 63 -12.83 -3.34 -11.94
CA CYS A 63 -13.34 -2.31 -11.04
C CYS A 63 -13.57 -2.85 -9.62
N GLU A 64 -14.09 -4.07 -9.46
CA GLU A 64 -14.25 -4.71 -8.14
C GLU A 64 -12.91 -4.94 -7.44
N VAL A 65 -11.88 -5.36 -8.20
CA VAL A 65 -10.51 -5.52 -7.68
C VAL A 65 -9.95 -4.17 -7.22
N ALA A 66 -10.07 -3.13 -8.04
CA ALA A 66 -9.61 -1.79 -7.68
C ALA A 66 -10.34 -1.23 -6.44
N GLN A 67 -11.65 -1.48 -6.31
CA GLN A 67 -12.41 -1.09 -5.12
C GLN A 67 -11.99 -1.86 -3.88
N ALA A 68 -11.73 -3.16 -4.00
CA ALA A 68 -11.24 -3.99 -2.91
C ALA A 68 -9.85 -3.54 -2.45
N ASP A 69 -8.95 -3.24 -3.38
CA ASP A 69 -7.62 -2.72 -3.06
C ASP A 69 -7.71 -1.36 -2.37
N ALA A 70 -8.56 -0.45 -2.86
CA ALA A 70 -8.81 0.84 -2.21
C ALA A 70 -9.35 0.68 -0.78
N LEU A 71 -10.24 -0.30 -0.56
CA LEU A 71 -10.76 -0.63 0.76
C LEU A 71 -9.66 -1.17 1.68
N LEU A 72 -8.81 -2.08 1.21
CA LEU A 72 -7.70 -2.64 1.99
C LEU A 72 -6.69 -1.54 2.38
N ARG A 73 -6.34 -0.66 1.44
CA ARG A 73 -5.45 0.49 1.70
C ARG A 73 -6.06 1.44 2.73
N ARG A 74 -7.36 1.68 2.66
CA ARG A 74 -8.06 2.48 3.67
C ARG A 74 -8.02 1.82 5.05
N ILE A 75 -8.27 0.52 5.14
CA ILE A 75 -8.19 -0.22 6.41
C ILE A 75 -6.78 -0.12 6.99
N ALA A 76 -5.75 -0.30 6.17
CA ALA A 76 -4.37 -0.16 6.60
C ALA A 76 -4.09 1.24 7.18
N LEU A 77 -4.52 2.31 6.50
CA LEU A 77 -4.40 3.68 6.99
C LEU A 77 -5.14 3.92 8.31
N GLU A 78 -6.37 3.41 8.44
CA GLU A 78 -7.14 3.51 9.68
C GLU A 78 -6.42 2.79 10.83
N MET A 79 -5.86 1.60 10.59
CA MET A 79 -5.09 0.84 11.58
C MET A 79 -3.79 1.53 11.99
N ARG A 80 -3.07 2.18 11.06
CA ARG A 80 -1.84 2.94 11.38
C ARG A 80 -2.10 4.04 12.42
N ASN A 81 -3.30 4.63 12.46
CA ASN A 81 -3.64 5.67 13.44
C ASN A 81 -3.85 5.15 14.86
N GLU A 82 -4.20 3.87 14.99
CA GLU A 82 -4.52 3.23 16.28
C GLU A 82 -3.36 2.39 16.84
N LEU A 83 -2.36 2.10 16.00
CA LEU A 83 -1.24 1.21 16.33
C LEU A 83 0.08 1.97 16.46
N PRO A 84 1.04 1.47 17.25
CA PRO A 84 2.40 1.98 17.22
C PRO A 84 3.02 1.78 15.83
N VAL A 85 4.08 2.54 15.50
CA VAL A 85 4.76 2.47 14.18
C VAL A 85 5.23 1.05 13.83
N THR A 86 5.70 0.29 14.81
CA THR A 86 6.11 -1.11 14.61
C THR A 86 4.94 -2.07 14.41
N ALA A 87 3.71 -1.60 14.64
CA ALA A 87 2.46 -2.35 14.63
C ALA A 87 2.44 -3.55 15.59
N VAL A 88 3.25 -3.49 16.66
CA VAL A 88 3.32 -4.53 17.68
C VAL A 88 2.90 -3.98 19.02
N LEU A 89 1.86 -4.56 19.62
CA LEU A 89 1.36 -4.15 20.93
C LEU A 89 2.20 -4.76 22.06
N ASP A 90 2.29 -4.04 23.19
CA ASP A 90 3.00 -4.53 24.38
C ASP A 90 2.36 -5.78 25.00
N SER A 91 1.08 -6.02 24.72
CA SER A 91 0.36 -7.21 25.16
C SER A 91 0.68 -8.47 24.34
N GLU A 92 1.38 -8.34 23.21
CA GLU A 92 1.71 -9.49 22.37
C GLU A 92 2.84 -10.34 22.96
N THR A 93 2.66 -11.65 22.92
CA THR A 93 3.71 -12.59 23.32
C THR A 93 4.58 -12.94 22.11
N LYS A 94 5.85 -12.52 22.14
CA LYS A 94 6.82 -12.77 21.05
C LYS A 94 7.73 -13.94 21.40
N TYR A 95 7.90 -14.86 20.46
CA TYR A 95 8.83 -15.98 20.57
C TYR A 95 9.92 -15.82 19.52
N TRP A 96 11.16 -15.65 20.00
CA TRP A 96 12.32 -15.57 19.12
C TRP A 96 12.84 -16.97 18.83
N PRO A 97 12.98 -17.35 17.55
CA PRO A 97 13.47 -18.67 17.17
C PRO A 97 14.91 -18.88 17.66
N THR A 98 15.17 -20.04 18.25
CA THR A 98 16.51 -20.41 18.77
C THR A 98 17.24 -21.41 17.87
N SER A 99 16.58 -21.91 16.83
CA SER A 99 17.14 -22.87 15.86
C SER A 99 16.44 -22.73 14.52
N GLY A 100 17.09 -23.19 13.45
CA GLY A 100 16.56 -23.10 12.08
C GLY A 100 17.05 -21.87 11.33
N LEU A 101 16.38 -21.58 10.21
CA LEU A 101 16.79 -20.54 9.26
C LEU A 101 16.85 -19.15 9.91
N ASP A 102 15.85 -18.83 10.74
CA ASP A 102 15.67 -17.50 11.33
C ASP A 102 16.27 -17.37 12.73
N SER A 103 17.13 -18.32 13.15
CA SER A 103 17.70 -18.36 14.51
C SER A 103 18.63 -17.18 14.85
N ASP A 104 19.00 -16.37 13.87
CA ASP A 104 19.74 -15.13 14.01
C ASP A 104 18.83 -13.93 14.36
N CYS A 105 17.51 -14.06 14.19
CA CYS A 105 16.54 -13.03 14.54
C CYS A 105 16.44 -12.86 16.06
N ASN A 106 16.61 -11.62 16.53
CA ASN A 106 16.55 -11.31 17.96
C ASN A 106 16.09 -9.85 18.19
N PRO A 107 15.65 -9.50 19.42
CA PRO A 107 15.10 -8.17 19.71
C PRO A 107 16.03 -6.98 19.46
N GLN A 108 17.34 -7.19 19.45
CA GLN A 108 18.32 -6.11 19.31
C GLN A 108 18.66 -5.79 17.86
N THR A 109 18.52 -6.78 16.97
CA THR A 109 18.94 -6.64 15.57
C THR A 109 17.80 -6.84 14.57
N THR A 110 16.60 -7.14 15.06
CA THR A 110 15.44 -7.41 14.22
C THR A 110 14.33 -6.42 14.52
N VAL A 111 13.82 -5.78 13.47
CA VAL A 111 12.70 -4.83 13.51
C VAL A 111 11.50 -5.48 12.86
N HIS A 112 10.37 -5.43 13.55
CA HIS A 112 9.10 -5.86 12.99
C HIS A 112 8.46 -4.69 12.23
N VAL A 113 8.08 -4.95 10.98
CA VAL A 113 7.26 -4.04 10.18
C VAL A 113 6.14 -4.85 9.56
N ASP A 114 4.91 -4.46 9.85
CA ASP A 114 3.73 -5.09 9.27
C ASP A 114 3.59 -4.67 7.81
N SER A 115 3.70 -5.63 6.88
CA SER A 115 3.63 -5.43 5.44
C SER A 115 2.22 -5.19 4.92
N PHE A 116 1.18 -5.56 5.69
CA PHE A 116 -0.17 -5.12 5.37
C PHE A 116 -0.30 -3.62 5.60
N LEU A 117 0.33 -3.13 6.68
CA LEU A 117 0.29 -1.73 7.03
C LEU A 117 1.26 -0.90 6.23
N TYR A 118 2.52 -1.29 6.03
CA TYR A 118 3.56 -0.48 5.42
C TYR A 118 4.17 -1.17 4.19
N GLU A 119 4.18 -0.49 3.05
CA GLU A 119 4.95 -0.90 1.87
C GLU A 119 6.43 -0.51 2.03
N GLU A 120 7.31 -1.00 1.14
CA GLU A 120 8.74 -0.68 1.22
C GLU A 120 9.01 0.83 1.17
N ASP A 121 8.28 1.56 0.33
CA ASP A 121 8.40 3.02 0.22
C ASP A 121 7.96 3.72 1.52
N ASP A 122 6.91 3.24 2.19
CA ASP A 122 6.50 3.78 3.49
C ASP A 122 7.59 3.58 4.57
N VAL A 123 8.30 2.44 4.53
CA VAL A 123 9.40 2.17 5.46
C VAL A 123 10.56 3.14 5.24
N ASP A 124 10.79 3.52 3.99
CA ASP A 124 11.85 4.45 3.62
C ASP A 124 11.53 5.86 4.12
N ASP A 125 10.29 6.30 3.96
CA ASP A 125 9.79 7.55 4.52
C ASP A 125 9.95 7.57 6.06
N LEU A 126 9.57 6.48 6.74
CA LEU A 126 9.75 6.37 8.20
C LEU A 126 11.22 6.41 8.65
N VAL A 127 12.13 5.90 7.82
CA VAL A 127 13.57 5.96 8.09
C VAL A 127 14.10 7.39 7.90
N ASP A 128 13.64 8.08 6.85
CA ASP A 128 14.04 9.45 6.55
C ASP A 128 13.49 10.43 7.60
N GLU A 129 12.29 10.17 8.14
CA GLU A 129 11.72 10.89 9.29
C GLU A 129 12.43 10.58 10.63
N GLY A 130 13.28 9.55 10.66
CA GLY A 130 14.00 9.11 11.86
C GLY A 130 13.13 8.33 12.85
N LEU A 131 11.95 7.86 12.43
CA LEU A 131 11.06 7.00 13.22
C LEU A 131 11.51 5.53 13.20
N LEU A 132 12.17 5.11 12.12
CA LEU A 132 12.83 3.82 11.98
C LEU A 132 14.31 4.00 11.65
N SER A 133 15.11 2.96 11.90
CA SER A 133 16.51 2.91 11.46
C SER A 133 16.74 1.67 10.64
N ARG A 134 17.47 1.80 9.52
CA ARG A 134 17.93 0.66 8.72
C ARG A 134 19.15 -0.03 9.31
N ASN A 135 19.87 0.65 10.20
CA ASN A 135 21.14 0.17 10.72
C ASN A 135 21.21 0.30 12.24
N TYR A 136 21.98 -0.58 12.86
CA TYR A 136 22.34 -0.48 14.27
C TYR A 136 23.86 -0.38 14.43
N CYS A 137 24.27 0.27 15.50
CA CYS A 137 25.68 0.42 15.84
C CYS A 137 26.17 -0.85 16.55
N THR A 138 27.26 -1.45 16.09
CA THR A 138 27.80 -2.67 16.72
C THR A 138 28.51 -2.40 18.05
N LYS A 139 28.96 -1.15 18.26
CA LYS A 139 29.62 -0.65 19.49
C LYS A 139 29.19 0.79 19.71
N CYS A 140 28.52 1.13 20.81
CA CYS A 140 27.92 2.46 20.96
C CYS A 140 28.93 3.61 20.68
N GLY A 141 28.49 4.62 19.92
CA GLY A 141 29.34 5.74 19.48
C GLY A 141 30.34 5.42 18.36
N SER A 142 30.35 4.19 17.83
CA SER A 142 31.18 3.79 16.70
C SER A 142 30.53 4.16 15.35
N LYS A 143 31.37 4.37 14.33
CA LYS A 143 30.95 4.46 12.93
C LYS A 143 30.73 3.07 12.29
N GLU A 144 31.04 2.01 13.03
CA GLU A 144 30.86 0.61 12.61
C GLU A 144 29.40 0.18 12.79
N VAL A 145 28.61 0.39 11.74
CA VAL A 145 27.17 0.05 11.69
C VAL A 145 26.92 -1.22 10.87
N LYS A 146 25.85 -1.93 11.22
CA LYS A 146 25.35 -3.11 10.50
C LYS A 146 23.85 -2.95 10.20
N PRO A 147 23.33 -3.55 9.11
CA PRO A 147 21.91 -3.49 8.79
C PRO A 147 21.08 -4.22 9.84
N LEU A 148 19.90 -3.68 10.13
CA LEU A 148 18.84 -4.32 10.89
C LEU A 148 18.09 -5.30 9.98
N THR A 149 17.65 -6.42 10.56
CA THR A 149 16.80 -7.39 9.86
C THR A 149 15.36 -6.92 9.96
N PHE A 150 14.72 -6.64 8.84
CA PHE A 150 13.29 -6.32 8.79
C PHE A 150 12.50 -7.60 8.51
N ILE A 151 11.49 -7.86 9.35
CA ILE A 151 10.60 -9.01 9.19
C ILE A 151 9.15 -8.56 9.23
N SER A 152 8.30 -9.32 8.54
CA SER A 152 6.86 -9.17 8.61
C SER A 152 6.18 -10.51 8.85
N HIS A 153 5.10 -10.51 9.62
CA HIS A 153 4.24 -11.66 9.86
C HIS A 153 2.87 -11.56 9.18
N SER A 154 2.64 -10.46 8.46
CA SER A 154 1.40 -10.17 7.75
C SER A 154 1.57 -10.37 6.24
N LEU A 155 0.46 -10.57 5.52
CA LEU A 155 0.44 -10.49 4.06
C LEU A 155 0.31 -9.02 3.64
N GLY A 156 1.11 -8.58 2.67
CA GLY A 156 0.93 -7.26 2.06
C GLY A 156 -0.42 -7.12 1.34
N VAL A 157 -0.85 -5.87 1.09
CA VAL A 157 -2.16 -5.58 0.47
C VAL A 157 -2.38 -6.36 -0.83
N ASP A 158 -1.39 -6.37 -1.72
CA ASP A 158 -1.46 -7.09 -3.00
C ASP A 158 -1.59 -8.62 -2.81
N GLN A 159 -0.87 -9.17 -1.83
CA GLN A 159 -0.92 -10.60 -1.50
C GLN A 159 -2.28 -10.97 -0.89
N ALA A 160 -2.78 -10.13 0.03
CA ALA A 160 -4.10 -10.30 0.62
C ALA A 160 -5.20 -10.24 -0.44
N SER A 161 -5.17 -9.24 -1.33
CA SER A 161 -6.10 -9.10 -2.46
C SER A 161 -6.10 -10.34 -3.34
N SER A 162 -4.91 -10.84 -3.73
CA SER A 162 -4.75 -12.07 -4.51
C SER A 162 -5.37 -13.29 -3.82
N CYS A 163 -5.14 -13.48 -2.51
CA CYS A 163 -5.74 -14.57 -1.75
C CYS A 163 -7.27 -14.56 -1.79
N PHE A 164 -7.90 -13.37 -1.71
CA PHE A 164 -9.36 -13.25 -1.71
C PHE A 164 -9.98 -13.40 -3.11
N LEU A 165 -9.28 -12.96 -4.16
CA LEU A 165 -9.73 -13.07 -5.56
C LEU A 165 -9.66 -14.51 -6.09
N VAL A 166 -8.62 -15.27 -5.75
CA VAL A 166 -8.53 -16.69 -6.12
C VAL A 166 -9.64 -17.51 -5.44
N SER A 167 -9.95 -17.19 -4.18
CA SER A 167 -10.97 -17.87 -3.36
C SER A 167 -12.40 -17.63 -3.82
N THR A 168 -12.67 -16.55 -4.56
CA THR A 168 -13.99 -16.28 -5.15
C THR A 168 -14.15 -16.89 -6.54
N CYS A 169 -13.05 -17.06 -7.28
CA CYS A 169 -13.09 -17.75 -8.58
C CYS A 169 -13.43 -19.24 -8.45
N GLN A 170 -13.02 -19.91 -7.37
CA GLN A 170 -13.35 -21.32 -7.12
C GLN A 170 -14.79 -21.56 -6.64
N ARG A 171 -15.49 -20.54 -6.12
CA ARG A 171 -16.87 -20.67 -5.61
C ARG A 171 -17.97 -20.55 -6.66
N ASN A 172 -17.63 -20.12 -7.88
CA ASN A 172 -18.57 -20.05 -9.01
C ASN A 172 -18.48 -21.26 -9.96
N VAL A 173 -17.79 -22.33 -9.54
CA VAL A 173 -17.75 -23.61 -10.27
C VAL A 173 -18.40 -24.69 -9.40
N THR A 174 -19.70 -24.56 -9.15
CA THR A 174 -20.58 -25.65 -8.70
C THR A 174 -22.01 -25.36 -9.11
#